data_AF-A0A345QB74-F1
#
_entry.id   AF-A0A345QB74-F1
#
_cell.length_a   1.000
_cell.length_b   1.000
_cell.length_c   1.000
_cell.angle_alpha   90.00
_cell.angle_beta   90.00
_cell.angle_gamma   90.00
#
_symmetry.space_group_name_H-M   'P 1'
#
loop_
_entity.id
_entity.type
_entity.pdbx_description
1 polymer ?
#
loop_
_entity_poly.entity_id
_entity_poly.type
_entity_poly.pdbx_seq_one_letter_code
_entity_poly.pdbx_strand_id
1 'polypeptide(L)'
;MIKTSPELLAVTERWFEAIRTRRTHVLKDYLSDSSELRFIGTGEDEFWKGQAVRDGVADFIGEMPEPDVWEVLEAEAFENGDTGWSAFLHRVGFPGLGNAFIVRTVLVFVLEGASWKIINRHASLPFPNMEFVGSEQLAIQSLVIAALEDGPELLQTEGLASVLFTDVEGSTTLAAAMGDQRWSALIDQHFQTVESIIKEHRGQFVKSLGDGTLSSFPSANEALLAAIKMQMAVTLTEAEPRLGLRVGIHTGDVVLARGDFFGTVVNKAARITASANAGEILVSDVTRAMVGGKQEFNFSDAKSVSLKGLPKDHTVYRLEWME
;
A
#
# COMPACT_ATOMS: atom_id res chain seq x y z
N MET A 1 -16.39 25.67 16.15
CA MET A 1 -16.44 24.86 17.39
C MET A 1 -17.16 23.58 17.02
N ILE A 2 -16.55 22.42 17.30
CA ILE A 2 -17.13 21.11 17.00
C ILE A 2 -18.32 20.86 17.94
N LYS A 3 -19.45 20.39 17.39
CA LYS A 3 -20.63 19.98 18.17
C LYS A 3 -21.26 18.73 17.53
N THR A 4 -22.06 18.00 18.30
CA THR A 4 -22.86 16.89 17.77
C THR A 4 -23.87 17.40 16.74
N SER A 5 -24.12 16.61 15.69
CA SER A 5 -25.00 16.99 14.58
C SER A 5 -26.09 15.93 14.35
N PRO A 6 -27.30 16.14 14.90
CA PRO A 6 -28.46 15.29 14.59
C PRO A 6 -28.83 15.31 13.11
N GLU A 7 -28.55 16.41 12.42
CA GLU A 7 -28.82 16.55 10.99
C GLU A 7 -27.93 15.63 10.16
N LEU A 8 -26.61 15.66 10.35
CA LEU A 8 -25.67 14.78 9.64
C LEU A 8 -25.90 13.30 9.96
N LEU A 9 -26.29 12.99 11.20
CA LEU A 9 -26.71 11.64 11.57
C LEU A 9 -27.91 11.21 10.72
N ALA A 10 -28.97 12.02 10.65
CA ALA A 10 -30.16 11.72 9.87
C ALA A 10 -29.90 11.67 8.35
N VAL A 11 -28.99 12.50 7.83
CA VAL A 11 -28.55 12.43 6.41
C VAL A 11 -27.88 11.09 6.14
N THR A 12 -27.00 10.64 7.03
CA THR A 12 -26.27 9.38 6.90
C THR A 12 -27.18 8.17 7.01
N GLU A 13 -28.16 8.19 7.92
CA GLU A 13 -29.18 7.14 8.02
C GLU A 13 -30.01 7.04 6.73
N ARG A 14 -30.41 8.18 6.13
CA ARG A 14 -31.12 8.18 4.85
C ARG A 14 -30.26 7.65 3.69
N TRP A 15 -28.96 7.92 3.71
CA TRP A 15 -28.00 7.33 2.77
C TRP A 15 -27.98 5.80 2.87
N PHE A 16 -27.79 5.24 4.08
CA PHE A 16 -27.80 3.78 4.28
C PHE A 16 -29.18 3.17 3.99
N GLU A 17 -30.26 3.86 4.31
CA GLU A 17 -31.61 3.42 3.97
C GLU A 17 -31.82 3.37 2.46
N ALA A 18 -31.29 4.32 1.68
CA ALA A 18 -31.34 4.28 0.23
C ALA A 18 -30.56 3.07 -0.33
N ILE A 19 -29.40 2.74 0.25
CA ILE A 19 -28.63 1.53 -0.08
C ILE A 19 -29.47 0.27 0.20
N ARG A 20 -29.97 0.14 1.44
CA ARG A 20 -30.73 -1.02 1.91
C ARG A 20 -32.02 -1.24 1.13
N THR A 21 -32.72 -0.17 0.77
CA THR A 21 -33.98 -0.21 0.01
C THR A 21 -33.79 -0.18 -1.50
N ARG A 22 -32.56 -0.35 -1.99
CA ARG A 22 -32.23 -0.37 -3.43
C ARG A 22 -32.67 0.88 -4.20
N ARG A 23 -32.78 2.02 -3.52
CA ARG A 23 -33.01 3.32 -4.15
C ARG A 23 -31.67 3.92 -4.59
N THR A 24 -30.89 3.17 -5.36
CA THR A 24 -29.51 3.54 -5.69
C THR A 24 -29.40 4.79 -6.56
N HIS A 25 -30.42 5.06 -7.39
CA HIS A 25 -30.47 6.25 -8.26
C HIS A 25 -30.43 7.60 -7.50
N VAL A 26 -30.82 7.64 -6.22
CA VAL A 26 -30.77 8.87 -5.41
C VAL A 26 -29.42 9.07 -4.72
N LEU A 27 -28.51 8.09 -4.76
CA LEU A 27 -27.24 8.16 -4.01
C LEU A 27 -26.37 9.33 -4.48
N LYS A 28 -26.32 9.60 -5.78
CA LYS A 28 -25.60 10.77 -6.32
C LYS A 28 -26.03 12.11 -5.69
N ASP A 29 -27.28 12.21 -5.25
CA ASP A 29 -27.83 13.44 -4.67
C ASP A 29 -27.28 13.73 -3.27
N TYR A 30 -26.69 12.72 -2.61
CA TYR A 30 -26.00 12.90 -1.33
C TYR A 30 -24.52 13.26 -1.50
N LEU A 31 -23.93 13.04 -2.68
CA LEU A 31 -22.53 13.31 -2.92
C LEU A 31 -22.32 14.79 -3.29
N SER A 32 -21.12 15.30 -3.03
CA SER A 32 -20.66 16.63 -3.44
C SER A 32 -20.39 16.68 -4.95
N ASP A 33 -20.60 17.84 -5.58
CA ASP A 33 -20.23 18.09 -6.99
C ASP A 33 -18.75 18.45 -7.17
N SER A 34 -17.96 18.55 -6.09
CA SER A 34 -16.56 18.96 -6.14
C SER A 34 -15.61 17.87 -6.68
N SER A 35 -14.51 18.30 -7.30
CA SER A 35 -13.41 17.43 -7.76
C SER A 35 -12.66 16.73 -6.61
N GLU A 36 -12.82 17.23 -5.40
CA GLU A 36 -12.21 16.73 -4.18
C GLU A 36 -13.00 15.56 -3.57
N LEU A 37 -14.18 15.22 -4.13
CA LEU A 37 -14.95 14.04 -3.73
C LEU A 37 -14.06 12.78 -3.73
N ARG A 38 -14.11 12.00 -2.64
CA ARG A 38 -13.44 10.70 -2.51
C ARG A 38 -14.43 9.61 -2.10
N PHE A 39 -14.28 8.43 -2.67
CA PHE A 39 -15.00 7.24 -2.26
C PHE A 39 -13.98 6.12 -2.09
N ILE A 40 -13.86 5.65 -0.86
CA ILE A 40 -12.86 4.71 -0.41
C ILE A 40 -13.59 3.48 0.11
N GLY A 41 -13.26 2.33 -0.43
CA GLY A 41 -13.78 1.05 -0.01
C GLY A 41 -12.81 0.27 0.86
N THR A 42 -13.10 -1.01 0.96
CA THR A 42 -12.40 -2.02 1.75
C THR A 42 -11.26 -2.69 0.98
N GLY A 43 -11.35 -2.70 -0.34
CA GLY A 43 -10.35 -3.27 -1.24
C GLY A 43 -9.20 -2.29 -1.54
N GLU A 44 -8.05 -2.85 -1.92
CA GLU A 44 -6.80 -2.11 -2.15
C GLU A 44 -6.94 -1.04 -3.25
N ASP A 45 -7.76 -1.30 -4.27
CA ASP A 45 -8.02 -0.39 -5.40
C ASP A 45 -9.34 0.39 -5.29
N GLU A 46 -10.03 0.25 -4.16
CA GLU A 46 -11.28 0.97 -3.91
C GLU A 46 -10.96 2.39 -3.44
N PHE A 47 -10.35 3.21 -4.31
CA PHE A 47 -10.07 4.63 -4.08
C PHE A 47 -10.46 5.43 -5.33
N TRP A 48 -11.65 6.01 -5.31
CA TRP A 48 -12.24 6.74 -6.43
C TRP A 48 -12.42 8.22 -6.12
N LYS A 49 -12.44 9.07 -7.16
CA LYS A 49 -12.50 10.52 -7.01
C LYS A 49 -13.44 11.24 -7.99
N GLY A 50 -13.97 12.38 -7.55
CA GLY A 50 -14.66 13.35 -8.40
C GLY A 50 -15.90 12.81 -9.11
N GLN A 51 -16.18 13.33 -10.30
CA GLN A 51 -17.40 13.06 -11.05
C GLN A 51 -17.66 11.57 -11.32
N ALA A 52 -16.62 10.78 -11.57
CA ALA A 52 -16.75 9.34 -11.80
C ALA A 52 -17.43 8.61 -10.63
N VAL A 53 -17.19 9.07 -9.38
CA VAL A 53 -17.87 8.53 -8.21
C VAL A 53 -19.37 8.80 -8.29
N ARG A 54 -19.75 10.04 -8.64
CA ARG A 54 -21.17 10.43 -8.72
C ARG A 54 -21.93 9.63 -9.77
N ASP A 55 -21.28 9.40 -10.90
CA ASP A 55 -21.89 8.70 -12.03
C ASP A 55 -22.00 7.19 -11.75
N GLY A 56 -21.01 6.59 -11.08
CA GLY A 56 -20.93 5.13 -10.88
C GLY A 56 -21.51 4.61 -9.56
N VAL A 57 -21.73 5.44 -8.54
CA VAL A 57 -22.10 4.96 -7.19
C VAL A 57 -23.42 4.18 -7.16
N ALA A 58 -24.37 4.54 -8.02
CA ALA A 58 -25.67 3.88 -8.08
C ALA A 58 -25.55 2.43 -8.56
N ASP A 59 -24.73 2.22 -9.59
CA ASP A 59 -24.49 0.91 -10.18
C ASP A 59 -23.64 0.05 -9.26
N PHE A 60 -22.57 0.62 -8.69
CA PHE A 60 -21.69 -0.07 -7.72
C PHE A 60 -22.47 -0.65 -6.54
N ILE A 61 -23.33 0.16 -5.91
CA ILE A 61 -24.18 -0.33 -4.82
C ILE A 61 -25.27 -1.27 -5.33
N GLY A 62 -25.75 -1.07 -6.55
CA GLY A 62 -26.76 -1.93 -7.20
C GLY A 62 -26.28 -3.37 -7.40
N GLU A 63 -25.00 -3.55 -7.69
CA GLU A 63 -24.38 -4.86 -7.90
C GLU A 63 -24.19 -5.66 -6.61
N MET A 64 -24.14 -4.99 -5.45
CA MET A 64 -24.01 -5.69 -4.16
C MET A 64 -25.24 -6.58 -3.91
N PRO A 65 -25.09 -7.78 -3.33
CA PRO A 65 -26.24 -8.60 -2.91
C PRO A 65 -27.09 -7.88 -1.85
N GLU A 66 -28.36 -8.25 -1.73
CA GLU A 66 -29.20 -7.68 -0.67
C GLU A 66 -28.77 -8.28 0.67
N PRO A 67 -28.45 -7.45 1.67
CA PRO A 67 -28.03 -7.96 2.97
C PRO A 67 -29.23 -8.57 3.71
N ASP A 68 -29.06 -9.77 4.26
CA ASP A 68 -30.05 -10.43 5.13
C ASP A 68 -29.89 -10.01 6.60
N VAL A 69 -28.72 -9.48 6.96
CA VAL A 69 -28.46 -8.85 8.25
C VAL A 69 -27.98 -7.42 8.00
N TRP A 70 -28.62 -6.44 8.64
CA TRP A 70 -28.17 -5.05 8.67
C TRP A 70 -28.54 -4.42 10.00
N GLU A 71 -27.62 -4.44 10.94
CA GLU A 71 -27.80 -3.91 12.30
C GLU A 71 -26.85 -2.74 12.51
N VAL A 72 -27.37 -1.61 13.01
CA VAL A 72 -26.55 -0.47 13.44
C VAL A 72 -26.12 -0.74 14.89
N LEU A 73 -24.82 -0.87 15.13
CA LEU A 73 -24.25 -1.09 16.45
C LEU A 73 -23.89 0.22 17.14
N GLU A 74 -23.28 1.14 16.39
CA GLU A 74 -22.89 2.47 16.87
C GLU A 74 -23.08 3.49 15.73
N ALA A 75 -23.47 4.71 16.11
CA ALA A 75 -23.64 5.82 15.17
C ALA A 75 -23.44 7.16 15.88
N GLU A 76 -22.59 8.00 15.31
CA GLU A 76 -22.36 9.37 15.79
C GLU A 76 -22.09 10.32 14.63
N ALA A 77 -22.38 11.60 14.82
CA ALA A 77 -22.10 12.63 13.84
C ALA A 77 -21.82 13.98 14.51
N PHE A 78 -20.92 14.75 13.89
CA PHE A 78 -20.45 16.03 14.38
C PHE A 78 -20.31 17.04 13.24
N GLU A 79 -20.49 18.31 13.55
CA GLU A 79 -20.30 19.41 12.61
C GLU A 79 -19.42 20.52 13.19
N ASN A 80 -18.75 21.26 12.31
CA ASN A 80 -17.94 22.42 12.61
C ASN A 80 -18.09 23.45 11.48
N GLY A 81 -19.04 24.36 11.65
CA GLY A 81 -19.40 25.33 10.61
C GLY A 81 -19.97 24.59 9.40
N ASP A 82 -19.37 24.81 8.23
CA ASP A 82 -19.83 24.27 6.95
C ASP A 82 -19.18 22.91 6.60
N THR A 83 -18.58 22.25 7.59
CA THR A 83 -17.97 20.91 7.45
C THR A 83 -18.46 20.00 8.57
N GLY A 84 -18.45 18.69 8.34
CA GLY A 84 -18.80 17.72 9.39
C GLY A 84 -18.44 16.30 9.01
N TRP A 85 -18.70 15.36 9.92
CA TRP A 85 -18.47 13.95 9.67
C TRP A 85 -19.43 13.07 10.47
N SER A 86 -19.60 11.83 10.03
CA SER A 86 -20.31 10.79 10.77
C SER A 86 -19.50 9.50 10.78
N ALA A 87 -19.57 8.76 11.89
CA ALA A 87 -18.97 7.45 12.03
C ALA A 87 -20.06 6.43 12.40
N PHE A 88 -20.07 5.30 11.68
CA PHE A 88 -21.03 4.23 11.86
C PHE A 88 -20.33 2.88 11.97
N LEU A 89 -20.83 2.05 12.88
CA LEU A 89 -20.48 0.65 13.01
C LEU A 89 -21.72 -0.19 12.71
N HIS A 90 -21.68 -0.98 11.64
CA HIS A 90 -22.76 -1.90 11.29
C HIS A 90 -22.32 -3.34 11.47
N ARG A 91 -23.29 -4.23 11.73
CA ARG A 91 -23.17 -5.67 11.47
C ARG A 91 -23.97 -5.97 10.21
N VAL A 92 -23.28 -6.37 9.14
CA VAL A 92 -23.86 -6.64 7.82
C VAL A 92 -23.60 -8.09 7.42
N GLY A 93 -24.65 -8.82 7.07
CA GLY A 93 -24.58 -10.18 6.54
C GLY A 93 -25.21 -10.24 5.17
N PHE A 94 -24.77 -11.20 4.37
CA PHE A 94 -25.32 -11.47 3.06
C PHE A 94 -25.72 -12.95 2.95
N PRO A 95 -26.79 -13.25 2.19
CA PRO A 95 -27.22 -14.62 1.97
C PRO A 95 -26.09 -15.51 1.44
N GLY A 96 -25.88 -16.66 2.08
CA GLY A 96 -24.90 -17.67 1.64
C GLY A 96 -23.46 -17.43 2.09
N LEU A 97 -23.15 -16.31 2.76
CA LEU A 97 -21.80 -15.98 3.23
C LEU A 97 -21.53 -16.37 4.71
N GLY A 98 -22.42 -17.15 5.32
CA GLY A 98 -22.21 -17.87 6.58
C GLY A 98 -22.27 -17.00 7.86
N ASN A 99 -21.50 -15.92 7.92
CA ASN A 99 -21.43 -15.01 9.08
C ASN A 99 -21.68 -13.54 8.67
N ALA A 100 -22.27 -12.75 9.56
CA ALA A 100 -22.33 -11.30 9.41
C ALA A 100 -20.98 -10.67 9.83
N PHE A 101 -20.58 -9.60 9.15
CA PHE A 101 -19.32 -8.91 9.32
C PHE A 101 -19.55 -7.52 9.91
N ILE A 102 -18.56 -7.01 10.62
CA ILE A 102 -18.58 -5.63 11.08
C ILE A 102 -18.13 -4.72 9.94
N VAL A 103 -18.93 -3.70 9.60
CA VAL A 103 -18.58 -2.67 8.63
C VAL A 103 -18.43 -1.35 9.38
N ARG A 104 -17.25 -0.74 9.30
CA ARG A 104 -17.01 0.62 9.79
C ARG A 104 -17.15 1.58 8.63
N THR A 105 -17.94 2.62 8.76
CA THR A 105 -18.08 3.65 7.71
C THR A 105 -17.87 5.03 8.31
N VAL A 106 -17.04 5.85 7.66
CA VAL A 106 -16.87 7.27 7.96
C VAL A 106 -17.30 8.07 6.73
N LEU A 107 -18.20 9.03 6.93
CA LEU A 107 -18.57 10.00 5.92
C LEU A 107 -18.08 11.38 6.36
N VAL A 108 -17.42 12.12 5.49
CA VAL A 108 -17.08 13.53 5.68
C VAL A 108 -17.97 14.35 4.77
N PHE A 109 -18.48 15.46 5.30
CA PHE A 109 -19.45 16.33 4.67
C PHE A 109 -18.93 17.75 4.53
N VAL A 110 -19.41 18.40 3.48
CA VAL A 110 -19.35 19.85 3.26
C VAL A 110 -20.78 20.37 3.05
N LEU A 111 -21.06 21.58 3.52
CA LEU A 111 -22.34 22.23 3.28
C LEU A 111 -22.28 22.94 1.91
N GLU A 112 -23.02 22.43 0.92
CA GLU A 112 -23.12 23.03 -0.41
C GLU A 112 -24.48 23.70 -0.56
N GLY A 113 -24.47 25.03 -0.52
CA GLY A 113 -25.70 25.82 -0.46
C GLY A 113 -26.45 25.54 0.85
N ALA A 114 -27.60 24.87 0.76
CA ALA A 114 -28.45 24.54 1.90
C ALA A 114 -28.51 23.02 2.17
N SER A 115 -27.55 22.25 1.68
CA SER A 115 -27.58 20.78 1.80
C SER A 115 -26.20 20.22 2.11
N TRP A 116 -26.15 19.32 3.08
CA TRP A 116 -24.95 18.56 3.40
C TRP A 116 -24.65 17.55 2.30
N LYS A 117 -23.42 17.55 1.82
CA LYS A 117 -22.93 16.69 0.76
C LYS A 117 -21.72 15.91 1.22
N ILE A 118 -21.74 14.60 0.97
CA ILE A 118 -20.60 13.72 1.24
C ILE A 118 -19.47 14.11 0.29
N ILE A 119 -18.34 14.54 0.85
CA ILE A 119 -17.10 14.83 0.12
C ILE A 119 -16.08 13.70 0.30
N ASN A 120 -16.20 12.88 1.35
CA ASN A 120 -15.40 11.68 1.51
C ASN A 120 -16.26 10.57 2.10
N ARG A 121 -16.25 9.40 1.48
CA ARG A 121 -16.82 8.19 2.04
C ARG A 121 -15.71 7.18 2.21
N HIS A 122 -15.52 6.63 3.40
CA HIS A 122 -14.61 5.51 3.64
C HIS A 122 -15.37 4.37 4.33
N ALA A 123 -15.22 3.13 3.88
CA ALA A 123 -15.64 1.98 4.68
C ALA A 123 -14.58 0.88 4.73
N SER A 124 -14.53 0.18 5.87
CA SER A 124 -13.58 -0.90 6.12
C SER A 124 -14.26 -2.09 6.82
N LEU A 125 -13.72 -3.29 6.57
CA LEU A 125 -14.06 -4.55 7.24
C LEU A 125 -12.90 -4.98 8.17
N PRO A 126 -13.13 -5.77 9.23
CA PRO A 126 -12.10 -6.12 10.21
C PRO A 126 -11.29 -7.40 9.92
N PHE A 127 -11.37 -8.04 8.73
CA PHE A 127 -10.68 -9.32 8.48
C PHE A 127 -9.65 -9.26 7.32
N PRO A 128 -8.43 -9.81 7.50
CA PRO A 128 -7.44 -10.06 6.44
C PRO A 128 -7.65 -11.39 5.67
N ASN A 129 -7.35 -11.41 4.36
CA ASN A 129 -7.63 -12.51 3.41
C ASN A 129 -6.99 -13.89 3.69
N MET A 130 -6.01 -13.99 4.58
CA MET A 130 -5.28 -15.24 4.86
C MET A 130 -6.10 -16.29 5.63
N GLU A 131 -7.14 -15.88 6.36
CA GLU A 131 -7.81 -16.76 7.33
C GLU A 131 -9.00 -17.57 6.76
N PHE A 132 -9.39 -17.42 5.49
CA PHE A 132 -10.63 -18.07 5.00
C PHE A 132 -10.53 -19.06 3.82
N VAL A 133 -9.74 -18.87 2.75
CA VAL A 133 -9.96 -19.67 1.50
C VAL A 133 -8.76 -20.48 1.01
N GLY A 134 -7.57 -20.30 1.59
CA GLY A 134 -6.38 -21.07 1.17
C GLY A 134 -5.94 -20.84 -0.30
N SER A 135 -6.46 -19.80 -0.97
CA SER A 135 -6.00 -19.35 -2.30
C SER A 135 -6.24 -17.84 -2.46
N GLU A 136 -5.35 -17.17 -3.21
CA GLU A 136 -5.47 -15.77 -3.60
C GLU A 136 -6.43 -15.63 -4.81
N GLN A 137 -7.30 -14.61 -4.79
CA GLN A 137 -8.14 -14.24 -5.93
C GLN A 137 -7.59 -12.99 -6.61
N LEU A 138 -6.91 -13.21 -7.74
CA LEU A 138 -6.05 -12.23 -8.39
C LEU A 138 -6.81 -11.17 -9.22
N ALA A 139 -8.15 -11.11 -9.30
CA ALA A 139 -8.89 -10.38 -10.37
C ALA A 139 -8.52 -8.89 -10.61
N ILE A 140 -8.20 -8.09 -9.58
CA ILE A 140 -7.81 -6.67 -9.78
C ILE A 140 -6.35 -6.49 -10.16
N GLN A 141 -5.51 -7.48 -9.84
CA GLN A 141 -4.17 -7.58 -10.39
C GLN A 141 -4.24 -7.29 -11.91
N SER A 142 -5.29 -7.66 -12.68
CA SER A 142 -5.26 -7.76 -14.18
C SER A 142 -5.40 -6.40 -14.79
N LEU A 143 -5.96 -5.50 -14.01
CA LEU A 143 -6.06 -4.11 -14.32
C LEU A 143 -4.76 -3.41 -13.90
N VAL A 144 -4.03 -3.94 -12.90
CA VAL A 144 -2.62 -3.59 -12.61
C VAL A 144 -1.70 -4.01 -13.79
N ILE A 145 -1.88 -5.17 -14.49
CA ILE A 145 -1.16 -5.49 -15.78
C ILE A 145 -1.38 -4.39 -16.80
N ALA A 146 -2.61 -3.85 -16.86
CA ALA A 146 -3.03 -2.90 -17.87
C ALA A 146 -2.58 -1.47 -17.54
N ALA A 147 -2.44 -1.13 -16.25
CA ALA A 147 -1.87 0.14 -15.80
C ALA A 147 -0.33 0.19 -15.91
N LEU A 148 0.31 -0.96 -16.10
CA LEU A 148 1.74 -1.10 -16.40
C LEU A 148 2.10 -0.96 -17.89
N GLU A 149 1.12 -0.67 -18.75
CA GLU A 149 1.34 -0.32 -20.16
C GLU A 149 1.95 1.09 -20.35
N ASP A 150 1.99 1.94 -19.32
CA ASP A 150 2.66 3.27 -19.33
C ASP A 150 4.00 3.30 -18.55
N GLY A 151 4.43 2.17 -17.98
CA GLY A 151 5.76 2.01 -17.37
C GLY A 151 6.78 1.43 -18.36
N PRO A 152 8.10 1.58 -18.16
CA PRO A 152 9.08 0.91 -19.02
C PRO A 152 8.84 -0.60 -18.97
N GLU A 153 8.77 -1.22 -20.15
CA GLU A 153 8.60 -2.67 -20.32
C GLU A 153 9.53 -3.44 -19.36
N LEU A 154 8.94 -4.21 -18.45
CA LEU A 154 9.71 -5.08 -17.57
C LEU A 154 10.33 -6.20 -18.41
N LEU A 155 11.66 -6.27 -18.45
CA LEU A 155 12.46 -7.20 -19.25
C LEU A 155 12.39 -8.62 -18.67
N GLN A 156 12.12 -8.74 -17.38
CA GLN A 156 11.89 -10.01 -16.70
C GLN A 156 10.45 -10.10 -16.21
N THR A 157 9.67 -10.87 -16.94
CA THR A 157 8.25 -11.10 -16.64
C THR A 157 8.00 -12.44 -15.97
N GLU A 158 8.91 -13.43 -16.09
CA GLU A 158 8.78 -14.74 -15.46
C GLU A 158 10.16 -15.34 -15.21
N GLY A 159 10.27 -16.26 -14.24
CA GLY A 159 11.48 -17.00 -13.93
C GLY A 159 12.25 -16.43 -12.75
N LEU A 160 13.49 -16.89 -12.58
CA LEU A 160 14.30 -16.51 -11.43
C LEU A 160 14.75 -15.04 -11.49
N ALA A 161 14.38 -14.26 -10.47
CA ALA A 161 14.84 -12.88 -10.32
C ALA A 161 15.21 -12.57 -8.86
N SER A 162 16.00 -11.50 -8.70
CA SER A 162 16.36 -10.96 -7.39
C SER A 162 15.58 -9.68 -7.13
N VAL A 163 14.76 -9.70 -6.09
CA VAL A 163 13.94 -8.59 -5.65
C VAL A 163 14.66 -7.84 -4.54
N LEU A 164 14.79 -6.53 -4.71
CA LEU A 164 15.43 -5.62 -3.77
C LEU A 164 14.42 -4.57 -3.30
N PHE A 165 14.36 -4.40 -1.98
CA PHE A 165 13.60 -3.35 -1.34
C PHE A 165 14.55 -2.39 -0.61
N THR A 166 14.19 -1.11 -0.60
CA THR A 166 14.81 -0.09 0.24
C THR A 166 13.78 0.58 1.13
N ASP A 167 14.23 1.09 2.28
CA ASP A 167 13.42 1.84 3.26
C ASP A 167 14.30 2.88 3.96
N VAL A 168 13.75 4.06 4.26
CA VAL A 168 14.49 5.13 4.97
C VAL A 168 14.13 5.10 6.45
N GLU A 169 15.16 4.89 7.28
CA GLU A 169 14.99 4.86 8.73
C GLU A 169 14.52 6.21 9.27
N GLY A 170 13.48 6.16 10.10
CA GLY A 170 13.00 7.34 10.82
C GLY A 170 12.38 8.42 9.93
N SER A 171 12.00 8.07 8.70
CA SER A 171 11.43 8.98 7.70
C SER A 171 10.28 9.82 8.21
N THR A 172 9.33 9.24 8.95
CA THR A 172 8.22 10.00 9.55
C THR A 172 8.69 11.10 10.50
N THR A 173 9.70 10.82 11.33
CA THR A 173 10.27 11.79 12.27
C THR A 173 11.07 12.87 11.53
N LEU A 174 11.84 12.47 10.51
CA LEU A 174 12.61 13.41 9.67
C LEU A 174 11.68 14.32 8.88
N ALA A 175 10.62 13.78 8.26
CA ALA A 175 9.61 14.53 7.55
C ALA A 175 8.93 15.57 8.46
N ALA A 176 8.52 15.17 9.67
CA ALA A 176 7.92 16.07 10.64
C ALA A 176 8.88 17.20 11.08
N ALA A 177 10.18 16.91 11.21
CA ALA A 177 11.18 17.90 11.60
C ALA A 177 11.56 18.87 10.46
N MET A 178 11.55 18.41 9.21
CA MET A 178 11.95 19.20 8.04
C MET A 178 10.81 20.00 7.39
N GLY A 179 9.57 19.53 7.57
CA GLY A 179 8.40 20.00 6.84
C GLY A 179 8.29 19.38 5.45
N ASP A 180 7.05 19.16 5.00
CA ASP A 180 6.70 18.34 3.84
C ASP A 180 7.44 18.73 2.55
N GLN A 181 7.58 20.04 2.28
CA GLN A 181 8.21 20.51 1.04
C GLN A 181 9.71 20.16 0.96
N ARG A 182 10.43 20.30 2.08
CA ARG A 182 11.87 19.98 2.12
C ARG A 182 12.09 18.47 2.13
N TRP A 183 11.21 17.74 2.81
CA TRP A 183 11.23 16.28 2.80
C TRP A 183 11.00 15.72 1.40
N SER A 184 9.97 16.21 0.70
CA SER A 184 9.68 15.80 -0.68
C SER A 184 10.87 15.99 -1.61
N ALA A 185 11.52 17.17 -1.57
CA ALA A 185 12.67 17.45 -2.42
C ALA A 185 13.87 16.53 -2.12
N LEU A 186 14.11 16.21 -0.84
CA LEU A 186 15.18 15.30 -0.43
C LEU A 186 14.91 13.87 -0.91
N ILE A 187 13.66 13.40 -0.77
CA ILE A 187 13.25 12.07 -1.23
C ILE A 187 13.29 11.97 -2.76
N ASP A 188 12.88 13.00 -3.48
CA ASP A 188 12.95 13.02 -4.94
C ASP A 188 14.42 12.89 -5.43
N GLN A 189 15.36 13.59 -4.80
CA GLN A 189 16.79 13.46 -5.11
C GLN A 189 17.32 12.06 -4.77
N HIS A 190 16.87 11.49 -3.65
CA HIS A 190 17.23 10.14 -3.26
C HIS A 190 16.73 9.11 -4.30
N PHE A 191 15.48 9.21 -4.74
CA PHE A 191 14.91 8.32 -5.75
C PHE A 191 15.61 8.43 -7.11
N GLN A 192 15.94 9.64 -7.56
CA GLN A 192 16.74 9.82 -8.79
C GLN A 192 18.09 9.08 -8.71
N THR A 193 18.75 9.13 -7.56
CA THR A 193 20.02 8.44 -7.33
C THR A 193 19.83 6.91 -7.35
N VAL A 194 18.81 6.42 -6.64
CA VAL A 194 18.48 5.00 -6.56
C VAL A 194 18.10 4.43 -7.93
N GLU A 195 17.23 5.11 -8.69
CA GLU A 195 16.84 4.72 -10.04
C GLU A 195 18.03 4.65 -11.00
N SER A 196 18.94 5.63 -10.92
CA SER A 196 20.17 5.61 -11.73
C SER A 196 21.03 4.38 -11.43
N ILE A 197 21.20 4.04 -10.15
CA ILE A 197 21.99 2.87 -9.72
C ILE A 197 21.31 1.57 -10.16
N ILE A 198 19.98 1.46 -10.01
CA ILE A 198 19.21 0.30 -10.48
C ILE A 198 19.47 0.06 -11.96
N LYS A 199 19.36 1.11 -12.78
CA LYS A 199 19.54 1.03 -14.23
C LYS A 199 20.97 0.65 -14.62
N GLU A 200 21.97 1.18 -13.92
CA GLU A 200 23.39 0.84 -14.15
C GLU A 200 23.67 -0.65 -13.96
N HIS A 201 23.04 -1.25 -12.96
CA HIS A 201 23.15 -2.67 -12.64
C HIS A 201 22.09 -3.53 -13.35
N ARG A 202 21.55 -3.04 -14.47
CA ARG A 202 20.55 -3.76 -15.30
C ARG A 202 19.30 -4.18 -14.54
N GLY A 203 19.06 -3.56 -13.39
CA GLY A 203 17.83 -3.72 -12.64
C GLY A 203 16.73 -2.90 -13.27
N GLN A 204 15.52 -3.17 -12.82
CA GLN A 204 14.32 -2.45 -13.20
C GLN A 204 13.70 -1.85 -11.96
N PHE A 205 13.48 -0.54 -12.01
CA PHE A 205 12.69 0.13 -11.00
C PHE A 205 11.23 -0.27 -11.22
N VAL A 206 10.59 -0.81 -10.19
CA VAL A 206 9.20 -1.26 -10.27
C VAL A 206 8.29 -0.15 -9.76
N LYS A 207 8.50 0.29 -8.51
CA LYS A 207 7.70 1.35 -7.88
C LYS A 207 8.35 1.91 -6.62
N SER A 208 7.90 3.09 -6.21
CA SER A 208 8.16 3.66 -4.87
C SER A 208 7.09 3.23 -3.86
N LEU A 209 7.44 3.24 -2.58
CA LEU A 209 6.63 2.80 -1.45
C LEU A 209 6.69 3.84 -0.32
N GLY A 210 6.23 5.06 -0.63
CA GLY A 210 6.42 6.21 0.27
C GLY A 210 7.85 6.74 0.16
N ASP A 211 8.69 6.40 1.12
CA ASP A 211 10.12 6.75 1.23
C ASP A 211 11.06 5.58 0.86
N GLY A 212 10.49 4.38 0.61
CA GLY A 212 11.21 3.21 0.13
C GLY A 212 11.02 2.92 -1.37
N THR A 213 11.74 1.93 -1.89
CA THR A 213 11.63 1.51 -3.30
C THR A 213 11.56 0.00 -3.46
N LEU A 214 10.96 -0.45 -4.57
CA LEU A 214 10.96 -1.82 -5.06
C LEU A 214 11.65 -1.89 -6.43
N SER A 215 12.59 -2.82 -6.55
CA SER A 215 13.28 -3.10 -7.80
C SER A 215 13.52 -4.59 -8.01
N SER A 216 13.67 -4.99 -9.27
CA SER A 216 14.04 -6.34 -9.66
C SER A 216 15.33 -6.36 -10.45
N PHE A 217 16.06 -7.45 -10.35
CA PHE A 217 17.33 -7.64 -11.03
C PHE A 217 17.40 -9.02 -11.67
N PRO A 218 18.06 -9.12 -12.84
CA PRO A 218 18.22 -10.38 -13.54
C PRO A 218 19.12 -11.40 -12.84
N SER A 219 19.86 -10.97 -11.81
CA SER A 219 20.64 -11.87 -10.98
C SER A 219 20.88 -11.29 -9.58
N ALA A 220 21.15 -12.19 -8.64
CA ALA A 220 21.54 -11.81 -7.28
C ALA A 220 22.82 -10.97 -7.26
N ASN A 221 23.75 -11.22 -8.18
CA ASN A 221 24.99 -10.47 -8.30
C ASN A 221 24.74 -8.99 -8.56
N GLU A 222 23.88 -8.68 -9.54
CA GLU A 222 23.55 -7.29 -9.89
C GLU A 222 22.79 -6.59 -8.77
N ALA A 223 21.85 -7.29 -8.11
CA ALA A 223 21.12 -6.74 -6.96
C ALA A 223 22.07 -6.37 -5.80
N LEU A 224 23.07 -7.21 -5.53
CA LEU A 224 24.02 -6.98 -4.46
C LEU A 224 24.96 -5.81 -4.77
N LEU A 225 25.47 -5.72 -6.00
CA LEU A 225 26.30 -4.58 -6.43
C LEU A 225 25.52 -3.26 -6.37
N ALA A 226 24.26 -3.28 -6.83
CA ALA A 226 23.38 -2.12 -6.73
C ALA A 226 23.15 -1.71 -5.27
N ALA A 227 22.88 -2.66 -4.38
CA ALA A 227 22.69 -2.41 -2.95
C ALA A 227 23.92 -1.77 -2.29
N ILE A 228 25.12 -2.29 -2.59
CA ILE A 228 26.39 -1.71 -2.12
C ILE A 228 26.50 -0.26 -2.59
N LYS A 229 26.26 -0.02 -3.88
CA LYS A 229 26.37 1.31 -4.47
C LYS A 229 25.35 2.30 -3.88
N MET A 230 24.13 1.85 -3.58
CA MET A 230 23.11 2.66 -2.89
C MET A 230 23.56 3.05 -1.49
N GLN A 231 24.09 2.11 -0.70
CA GLN A 231 24.61 2.41 0.63
C GLN A 231 25.78 3.40 0.59
N MET A 232 26.71 3.21 -0.35
CA MET A 232 27.81 4.15 -0.56
C MET A 232 27.31 5.55 -0.95
N ALA A 233 26.34 5.65 -1.86
CA ALA A 233 25.80 6.93 -2.31
C ALA A 233 25.12 7.71 -1.17
N VAL A 234 24.37 7.01 -0.32
CA VAL A 234 23.73 7.62 0.86
C VAL A 234 24.76 7.98 1.93
N THR A 235 25.83 7.19 2.08
CA THR A 235 26.86 7.46 3.11
C THR A 235 27.80 8.60 2.72
N LEU A 236 28.14 8.71 1.43
CA LEU A 236 29.04 9.73 0.89
C LEU A 236 28.34 11.06 0.59
N THR A 237 27.02 11.13 0.72
CA THR A 237 26.30 12.39 0.53
C THR A 237 26.68 13.40 1.61
N GLU A 238 26.93 14.64 1.19
CA GLU A 238 27.13 15.77 2.11
C GLU A 238 25.81 16.45 2.48
N ALA A 239 24.68 15.99 1.93
CA ALA A 239 23.36 16.54 2.21
C ALA A 239 22.89 16.17 3.63
N GLU A 240 22.29 17.13 4.33
CA GLU A 240 21.73 16.95 5.67
C GLU A 240 20.19 17.15 5.67
N PRO A 241 19.42 16.35 6.43
CA PRO A 241 19.90 15.24 7.25
C PRO A 241 20.35 14.06 6.39
N ARG A 242 21.43 13.40 6.82
CA ARG A 242 21.83 12.12 6.22
C ARG A 242 20.73 11.07 6.42
N LEU A 243 20.34 10.42 5.33
CA LEU A 243 19.34 9.35 5.35
C LEU A 243 19.96 8.05 5.85
N GLY A 244 19.23 7.30 6.68
CA GLY A 244 19.61 5.93 7.03
C GLY A 244 18.93 4.96 6.08
N LEU A 245 19.65 4.36 5.15
CA LEU A 245 19.07 3.43 4.18
C LEU A 245 19.11 1.98 4.70
N ARG A 246 17.96 1.30 4.67
CA ARG A 246 17.85 -0.14 4.91
C ARG A 246 17.66 -0.84 3.58
N VAL A 247 18.34 -1.97 3.37
CA VAL A 247 18.21 -2.74 2.13
C VAL A 247 17.95 -4.21 2.43
N GLY A 248 16.98 -4.81 1.74
CA GLY A 248 16.71 -6.24 1.81
C GLY A 248 16.57 -6.89 0.44
N ILE A 249 17.17 -8.07 0.26
CA ILE A 249 17.21 -8.78 -1.03
C ILE A 249 16.79 -10.24 -0.89
N HIS A 250 15.83 -10.67 -1.69
CA HIS A 250 15.47 -12.08 -1.84
C HIS A 250 15.40 -12.48 -3.31
N THR A 251 15.97 -13.65 -3.62
CA THR A 251 15.96 -14.26 -4.94
C THR A 251 15.00 -15.44 -4.95
N GLY A 252 14.14 -15.49 -5.95
CA GLY A 252 13.18 -16.58 -6.11
C GLY A 252 12.55 -16.54 -7.49
N ASP A 253 11.75 -17.57 -7.78
CA ASP A 253 10.98 -17.61 -9.00
C ASP A 253 9.88 -16.56 -8.91
N VAL A 254 9.97 -15.56 -9.78
CA VAL A 254 9.00 -14.48 -9.83
C VAL A 254 8.11 -14.67 -11.03
N VAL A 255 6.83 -14.44 -10.83
CA VAL A 255 5.86 -14.35 -11.91
C VAL A 255 5.37 -12.92 -11.89
N LEU A 256 5.62 -12.20 -12.99
CA LEU A 256 5.04 -10.90 -13.26
C LEU A 256 3.60 -11.12 -13.67
N ALA A 257 2.81 -11.51 -12.68
CA ALA A 257 1.39 -11.44 -12.79
C ALA A 257 1.04 -9.98 -12.63
N ARG A 258 0.81 -9.35 -13.75
CA ARG A 258 0.04 -8.14 -13.71
C ARG A 258 0.83 -6.85 -13.54
N GLY A 259 1.98 -6.85 -14.24
CA GLY A 259 3.04 -5.83 -14.32
C GLY A 259 3.71 -5.50 -12.99
N ASP A 260 3.31 -6.14 -11.90
CA ASP A 260 3.99 -6.12 -10.63
C ASP A 260 4.46 -7.54 -10.29
N PHE A 261 5.50 -7.63 -9.47
CA PHE A 261 6.00 -8.92 -9.01
C PHE A 261 5.09 -9.39 -7.88
N PHE A 262 4.34 -10.47 -8.09
CA PHE A 262 3.50 -11.04 -7.05
C PHE A 262 4.12 -12.30 -6.46
N GLY A 263 3.87 -12.49 -5.17
CA GLY A 263 4.11 -13.76 -4.49
C GLY A 263 5.03 -13.69 -3.28
N THR A 264 5.34 -14.88 -2.78
CA THR A 264 6.15 -15.12 -1.58
C THR A 264 7.53 -14.46 -1.66
N VAL A 265 8.08 -14.27 -2.86
CA VAL A 265 9.40 -13.67 -3.08
C VAL A 265 9.42 -12.19 -2.67
N VAL A 266 8.46 -11.40 -3.15
CA VAL A 266 8.33 -9.97 -2.84
C VAL A 266 8.02 -9.76 -1.37
N ASN A 267 7.08 -10.53 -0.83
CA ASN A 267 6.74 -10.48 0.59
C ASN A 267 7.94 -10.79 1.49
N LYS A 268 8.73 -11.82 1.15
CA LYS A 268 9.94 -12.15 1.91
C LYS A 268 11.01 -11.06 1.79
N ALA A 269 11.25 -10.50 0.60
CA ALA A 269 12.20 -9.39 0.43
C ALA A 269 11.82 -8.15 1.27
N ALA A 270 10.55 -7.76 1.27
CA ALA A 270 10.04 -6.65 2.07
C ALA A 270 10.24 -6.89 3.58
N ARG A 271 9.98 -8.12 4.06
CA ARG A 271 10.16 -8.47 5.48
C ARG A 271 11.62 -8.55 5.88
N ILE A 272 12.51 -8.99 5.00
CA ILE A 272 13.96 -8.94 5.23
C ILE A 272 14.41 -7.49 5.39
N THR A 273 13.96 -6.58 4.52
CA THR A 273 14.28 -5.14 4.60
C THR A 273 13.81 -4.54 5.93
N ALA A 274 12.58 -4.84 6.35
CA ALA A 274 12.04 -4.37 7.63
C ALA A 274 12.80 -4.91 8.87
N SER A 275 13.62 -5.95 8.72
CA SER A 275 14.47 -6.49 9.77
C SER A 275 15.90 -5.94 9.77
N ALA A 276 16.25 -5.13 8.77
CA ALA A 276 17.56 -4.51 8.62
C ALA A 276 17.62 -3.19 9.41
N ASN A 277 18.79 -2.90 9.97
CA ASN A 277 19.08 -1.58 10.53
C ASN A 277 19.52 -0.59 9.44
N ALA A 278 19.51 0.71 9.72
CA ALA A 278 20.10 1.68 8.79
C ALA A 278 21.57 1.35 8.50
N GLY A 279 21.95 1.45 7.22
CA GLY A 279 23.27 1.07 6.72
C GLY A 279 23.44 -0.44 6.51
N GLU A 280 22.46 -1.28 6.81
CA GLU A 280 22.55 -2.72 6.56
C GLU A 280 21.98 -3.12 5.21
N ILE A 281 22.61 -4.14 4.61
CA ILE A 281 22.08 -4.89 3.49
C ILE A 281 21.85 -6.32 3.99
N LEU A 282 20.59 -6.73 4.13
CA LEU A 282 20.24 -8.10 4.50
C LEU A 282 19.81 -8.90 3.27
N VAL A 283 20.30 -10.13 3.17
CA VAL A 283 19.95 -11.02 2.07
C VAL A 283 19.42 -12.34 2.60
N SER A 284 18.48 -12.94 1.86
CA SER A 284 18.01 -14.30 2.17
C SER A 284 19.10 -15.35 1.96
N ASP A 285 18.91 -16.50 2.60
CA ASP A 285 19.62 -17.76 2.33
C ASP A 285 19.73 -18.11 0.84
N VAL A 286 18.63 -17.99 0.10
CA VAL A 286 18.59 -18.28 -1.34
C VAL A 286 19.46 -17.28 -2.12
N THR A 287 19.34 -15.98 -1.86
CA THR A 287 20.17 -14.95 -2.52
C THR A 287 21.66 -15.21 -2.28
N ARG A 288 22.04 -15.51 -1.03
CA ARG A 288 23.42 -15.84 -0.66
C ARG A 288 23.90 -17.09 -1.39
N ALA A 289 23.07 -18.12 -1.51
CA ALA A 289 23.42 -19.35 -2.23
C ALA A 289 23.61 -19.08 -3.74
N MET A 290 22.79 -18.22 -4.34
CA MET A 290 22.81 -17.90 -5.77
C MET A 290 24.07 -17.16 -6.23
N VAL A 291 24.70 -16.36 -5.37
CA VAL A 291 25.99 -15.73 -5.69
C VAL A 291 27.19 -16.65 -5.46
N GLY A 292 27.01 -17.76 -4.74
CA GLY A 292 28.06 -18.72 -4.45
C GLY A 292 29.21 -18.16 -3.60
N GLY A 293 30.38 -18.77 -3.69
CA GLY A 293 31.59 -18.36 -2.97
C GLY A 293 32.44 -17.32 -3.72
N LYS A 294 31.83 -16.41 -4.48
CA LYS A 294 32.57 -15.35 -5.18
C LYS A 294 33.31 -14.47 -4.16
N GLN A 295 34.60 -14.23 -4.39
CA GLN A 295 35.45 -13.45 -3.49
C GLN A 295 35.02 -11.98 -3.33
N GLU A 296 34.18 -11.47 -4.23
CA GLU A 296 33.71 -10.08 -4.24
C GLU A 296 32.66 -9.78 -3.14
N PHE A 297 31.99 -10.79 -2.59
CA PHE A 297 30.97 -10.58 -1.56
C PHE A 297 31.34 -11.29 -0.25
N ASN A 298 31.41 -10.50 0.81
CA ASN A 298 31.59 -11.00 2.17
C ASN A 298 30.27 -10.96 2.93
N PHE A 299 29.91 -12.07 3.57
CA PHE A 299 28.69 -12.16 4.35
C PHE A 299 29.03 -12.44 5.81
N SER A 300 28.22 -11.89 6.71
CA SER A 300 28.24 -12.25 8.12
C SER A 300 27.90 -13.73 8.33
N ASP A 301 28.04 -14.19 9.57
CA ASP A 301 27.43 -15.45 9.98
C ASP A 301 25.90 -15.42 9.79
N ALA A 302 25.34 -16.61 9.61
CA ALA A 302 23.91 -16.81 9.45
C ALA A 302 23.14 -16.32 10.68
N LYS A 303 22.13 -15.47 10.48
CA LYS A 303 21.23 -14.99 11.52
C LYS A 303 19.83 -15.57 11.31
N SER A 304 19.27 -16.16 12.36
CA SER A 304 17.87 -16.59 12.38
C SER A 304 16.98 -15.40 12.74
N VAL A 305 15.98 -15.09 11.93
CA VAL A 305 15.02 -14.01 12.15
C VAL A 305 13.59 -14.49 11.94
N SER A 306 12.68 -14.05 12.81
CA SER A 306 11.25 -14.24 12.60
C SER A 306 10.72 -13.11 11.72
N LEU A 307 10.17 -13.45 10.55
CA LEU A 307 9.64 -12.48 9.60
C LEU A 307 8.12 -12.40 9.75
N LYS A 308 7.60 -11.23 10.10
CA LYS A 308 6.16 -11.03 10.37
C LYS A 308 5.29 -11.54 9.22
N GLY A 309 4.39 -12.47 9.54
CA GLY A 309 3.44 -13.05 8.58
C GLY A 309 3.98 -14.22 7.76
N LEU A 310 5.24 -14.62 7.97
CA LEU A 310 5.81 -15.84 7.39
C LEU A 310 5.98 -16.91 8.48
N PRO A 311 5.69 -18.19 8.16
CA PRO A 311 5.85 -19.27 9.11
C PRO A 311 7.32 -19.64 9.28
N LYS A 312 7.69 -20.04 10.50
CA LYS A 312 9.04 -20.45 10.92
C LYS A 312 10.04 -19.29 10.90
N ASP A 313 11.20 -19.56 11.47
CA ASP A 313 12.32 -18.63 11.38
C ASP A 313 12.99 -18.76 10.01
N HIS A 314 13.52 -17.63 9.55
CA HIS A 314 14.22 -17.52 8.29
C HIS A 314 15.68 -17.18 8.54
N THR A 315 16.56 -17.77 7.75
CA THR A 315 17.98 -17.43 7.76
C THR A 315 18.24 -16.25 6.84
N VAL A 316 18.90 -15.23 7.38
CA VAL A 316 19.40 -14.07 6.65
C VAL A 316 20.88 -13.87 6.90
N TYR A 317 21.52 -13.17 5.99
CA TYR A 317 22.93 -12.82 6.05
C TYR A 317 23.06 -11.32 5.84
N ARG A 318 23.96 -10.68 6.57
CA ARG A 318 24.34 -9.29 6.28
C ARG A 318 25.45 -9.33 5.23
N LEU A 319 25.29 -8.56 4.16
CA LEU A 319 26.35 -8.32 3.19
C LEU A 319 27.24 -7.20 3.74
N GLU A 320 28.53 -7.48 3.87
CA GLU A 320 29.54 -6.49 4.24
C GLU A 320 29.90 -5.67 3.00
N TRP A 321 29.80 -4.34 3.12
CA TRP A 321 30.01 -3.40 2.01
C TRP A 321 30.96 -2.25 2.34
N MET A 322 31.42 -2.16 3.59
CA MET A 322 32.54 -1.34 4.03
C MET A 322 33.60 -2.26 4.64
N GLU A 323 34.87 -1.98 4.34
CA GLU A 323 36.03 -2.63 4.99
C GLU A 323 36.20 -2.18 6.45
#